data_AF-A0A226N6A8-F1
#
_entry.id   AF-A0A226N6A8-F1
#
_cell.length_a   1.000
_cell.length_b   1.000
_cell.length_c   1.000
_cell.angle_alpha   90.00
_cell.angle_beta   90.00
_cell.angle_gamma   90.00
#
_symmetry.space_group_name_H-M   'P 1'
#
loop_
_entity.id
_entity.type
_entity.pdbx_description
1 polymer ?
#
loop_
_entity_poly.entity_id
_entity_poly.type
_entity_poly.pdbx_seq_one_letter_code
_entity_poly.pdbx_strand_id
1 'polypeptide(L)'
;LAHLIGSSLLRAYMHGFFMDIRLYHKAKMMANPFAYEEYRREKIRQKIEETRAQRVQLKKLPKVNKELALKLIEEEGEEQQAARKRKQKNLPSLLKDDRFKVMFENPDFQVDEQSEEFRLLNPLVSKISEKRKKKLKLLQEQEAREQEEEEEPEGKPSDAESSESSDDEKGWVEEVRKQRKLLRQEEKVKRQERFKEDQQTLLEPQFFEIKEGEEFRSFKDSAKKQKLMK
;
A
#
# COMPACT_ATOMS: atom_id res chain seq x y z
N LEU A 1 -59.44 -22.29 -7.15
CA LEU A 1 -60.52 -21.32 -6.84
C LEU A 1 -61.76 -21.47 -7.74
N ALA A 2 -61.71 -22.19 -8.87
CA ALA A 2 -62.87 -22.38 -9.76
C ALA A 2 -64.08 -23.08 -9.10
N HIS A 3 -63.85 -23.95 -8.11
CA HIS A 3 -64.92 -24.64 -7.37
C HIS A 3 -65.74 -23.74 -6.44
N LEU A 4 -65.33 -22.48 -6.22
CA LEU A 4 -66.08 -21.53 -5.39
C LEU A 4 -67.03 -20.62 -6.21
N ILE A 5 -67.03 -20.76 -7.53
CA ILE A 5 -67.93 -20.04 -8.43
C ILE A 5 -69.37 -20.54 -8.20
N GLY A 6 -70.28 -19.63 -7.85
CA GLY A 6 -71.67 -19.95 -7.51
C GLY A 6 -71.94 -20.11 -6.01
N SER A 7 -70.90 -20.08 -5.16
CA SER A 7 -71.05 -20.02 -3.71
C SER A 7 -71.28 -18.58 -3.22
N SER A 8 -71.89 -18.40 -2.04
CA SER A 8 -72.10 -17.08 -1.43
C SER A 8 -70.80 -16.33 -1.08
N LEU A 9 -69.66 -17.02 -1.07
CA LEU A 9 -68.34 -16.47 -0.74
C LEU A 9 -67.68 -15.71 -1.90
N LEU A 10 -68.22 -15.84 -3.11
CA LEU A 10 -67.64 -15.29 -4.33
C LEU A 10 -68.76 -14.68 -5.20
N ARG A 11 -68.87 -13.35 -5.20
CA ARG A 11 -69.94 -12.61 -5.88
C ARG A 11 -69.45 -12.02 -7.20
N ALA A 12 -70.08 -12.37 -8.32
CA ALA A 12 -69.78 -11.74 -9.60
C ALA A 12 -70.12 -10.24 -9.58
N TYR A 13 -69.22 -9.39 -10.09
CA TYR A 13 -69.42 -7.96 -10.19
C TYR A 13 -68.73 -7.38 -11.43
N MET A 14 -69.54 -6.78 -12.31
CA MET A 14 -69.15 -6.18 -13.59
C MET A 14 -68.31 -7.10 -14.50
N HIS A 15 -67.00 -7.18 -14.27
CA HIS A 15 -66.03 -7.96 -15.06
C HIS A 15 -65.12 -8.82 -14.17
N GLY A 16 -65.47 -9.02 -12.90
CA GLY A 16 -64.69 -9.82 -11.95
C GLY A 16 -65.55 -10.44 -10.86
N PHE A 17 -64.89 -10.88 -9.78
CA PHE A 17 -65.54 -11.45 -8.62
C PHE A 17 -65.07 -10.74 -7.36
N PHE A 18 -66.01 -10.31 -6.51
CA PHE A 18 -65.75 -9.96 -5.13
C PHE A 18 -65.58 -11.24 -4.32
N MET A 19 -64.45 -11.37 -3.63
CA MET A 19 -64.21 -12.44 -2.66
C MET A 19 -64.47 -11.92 -1.25
N ASP A 20 -65.07 -12.76 -0.41
CA ASP A 20 -65.14 -12.48 1.02
C ASP A 20 -63.74 -12.29 1.62
N ILE A 21 -63.59 -11.29 2.49
CA ILE A 21 -62.30 -10.93 3.10
C ILE A 21 -61.65 -12.12 3.83
N ARG A 22 -62.48 -12.98 4.45
CA ARG A 22 -62.02 -14.19 5.15
C ARG A 22 -61.44 -15.22 4.19
N LEU A 23 -62.05 -15.39 3.02
CA LEU A 23 -61.57 -16.28 1.96
C LEU A 23 -60.27 -15.74 1.37
N TYR A 24 -60.20 -14.43 1.11
CA TYR A 24 -58.99 -13.77 0.62
C TYR A 24 -57.80 -13.97 1.56
N HIS A 25 -57.97 -13.76 2.86
CA HIS A 25 -56.88 -13.98 3.83
C HIS A 25 -56.42 -15.44 3.87
N LYS A 26 -57.34 -16.42 3.87
CA LYS A 26 -56.97 -17.84 3.81
C LYS A 26 -56.23 -18.22 2.53
N ALA A 27 -56.72 -17.75 1.38
CA ALA A 27 -56.07 -17.99 0.10
C ALA A 27 -54.68 -17.31 0.04
N LYS A 28 -54.54 -16.10 0.60
CA LYS A 28 -53.27 -15.38 0.71
C LYS A 28 -52.27 -16.13 1.61
N MET A 29 -52.73 -16.69 2.73
CA MET A 29 -51.90 -17.51 3.63
C MET A 29 -51.50 -18.85 3.00
N MET A 30 -52.41 -19.49 2.24
CA MET A 30 -52.12 -20.74 1.53
C MET A 30 -51.22 -20.55 0.31
N ALA A 31 -51.34 -19.43 -0.39
CA ALA A 31 -50.48 -19.09 -1.52
C ALA A 31 -49.06 -18.76 -1.05
N ASN A 32 -48.94 -18.09 0.10
CA ASN A 32 -47.67 -17.68 0.67
C ASN A 32 -47.46 -18.23 2.09
N PRO A 33 -47.32 -19.56 2.26
CA PRO A 33 -47.16 -20.18 3.57
C PRO A 33 -45.85 -19.77 4.27
N PHE A 34 -44.82 -19.39 3.49
CA PHE A 34 -43.50 -19.02 3.98
C PHE A 34 -43.25 -17.51 4.08
N ALA A 35 -44.20 -16.64 3.71
CA ALA A 35 -43.94 -15.19 3.63
C ALA A 35 -43.45 -14.58 4.96
N TYR A 36 -43.93 -15.06 6.10
CA TYR A 36 -43.46 -14.60 7.41
C TYR A 36 -42.04 -15.10 7.73
N GLU A 37 -41.72 -16.33 7.36
CA GLU A 37 -40.39 -16.92 7.55
C GLU A 37 -39.36 -16.27 6.62
N GLU A 38 -39.72 -16.03 5.36
CA GLU A 38 -38.91 -15.33 4.37
C GLU A 38 -38.60 -13.90 4.82
N TYR A 39 -39.63 -13.14 5.22
CA TYR A 39 -39.45 -11.79 5.77
C TYR A 39 -38.52 -11.77 6.99
N ARG A 40 -38.68 -12.73 7.91
CA ARG A 40 -37.80 -12.85 9.08
C ARG A 40 -36.36 -13.19 8.67
N ARG A 41 -36.17 -14.13 7.73
CA ARG A 41 -34.85 -14.50 7.21
C ARG A 41 -34.18 -13.32 6.49
N GLU A 42 -34.91 -12.58 5.67
CA GLU A 42 -34.41 -11.39 4.99
C GLU A 42 -34.00 -10.30 5.97
N LYS A 43 -34.81 -10.04 7.01
CA LYS A 43 -34.45 -9.08 8.08
C LYS A 43 -33.21 -9.51 8.86
N ILE A 44 -33.05 -10.80 9.13
CA ILE A 44 -31.85 -11.33 9.77
C ILE A 44 -30.65 -11.18 8.84
N ARG A 45 -30.80 -11.52 7.56
CA ARG A 45 -29.74 -11.39 6.54
C ARG A 45 -29.31 -9.94 6.35
N GLN A 46 -30.24 -9.01 6.27
CA GLN A 46 -29.97 -7.57 6.19
C GLN A 46 -29.15 -7.11 7.40
N LYS A 47 -29.54 -7.49 8.62
CA LYS A 47 -28.77 -7.16 9.83
C LYS A 47 -27.37 -7.76 9.83
N ILE A 48 -27.22 -9.00 9.36
CA ILE A 48 -25.92 -9.67 9.22
C ILE A 48 -25.07 -8.98 8.13
N GLU A 49 -25.67 -8.56 7.03
CA GLU A 49 -24.97 -7.86 5.95
C GLU A 49 -24.58 -6.43 6.38
N GLU A 50 -25.43 -5.74 7.15
CA GLU A 50 -25.13 -4.45 7.77
C GLU A 50 -23.98 -4.57 8.77
N THR A 51 -23.99 -5.60 9.64
CA THR A 51 -22.89 -5.83 10.59
C THR A 51 -21.60 -6.25 9.86
N ARG A 52 -21.71 -7.02 8.76
CA ARG A 52 -20.57 -7.37 7.90
C ARG A 52 -20.03 -6.19 7.10
N ALA A 53 -20.87 -5.27 6.65
CA ALA A 53 -20.45 -4.06 5.95
C ALA A 53 -19.82 -3.05 6.91
N GLN A 54 -20.25 -3.05 8.18
CA GLN A 54 -19.62 -2.29 9.26
C GLN A 54 -18.30 -2.93 9.73
N ARG A 55 -18.14 -4.26 9.60
CA ARG A 55 -16.85 -4.93 9.81
C ARG A 55 -15.88 -4.42 8.74
N VAL A 56 -14.81 -3.77 9.20
CA VAL A 56 -13.82 -3.10 8.35
C VAL A 56 -13.24 -4.11 7.37
N GLN A 57 -13.57 -3.97 6.08
CA GLN A 57 -12.89 -4.74 5.04
C GLN A 57 -11.45 -4.21 4.92
N LEU A 58 -10.49 -4.97 5.43
CA LEU A 58 -9.08 -4.66 5.23
C LEU A 58 -8.78 -4.71 3.72
N LYS A 59 -8.38 -3.56 3.16
CA LYS A 59 -7.92 -3.50 1.77
C LYS A 59 -6.55 -4.18 1.70
N LYS A 60 -6.48 -5.31 1.02
CA LYS A 60 -5.24 -6.07 0.85
C LYS A 60 -4.18 -5.19 0.19
N LEU A 61 -3.04 -5.05 0.85
CA LEU A 61 -1.89 -4.34 0.30
C LEU A 61 -1.16 -5.24 -0.71
N PRO A 62 -0.54 -4.66 -1.75
CA PRO A 62 0.26 -5.42 -2.70
C PRO A 62 1.49 -6.07 -2.04
N LYS A 63 2.04 -7.09 -2.71
CA LYS A 63 3.18 -7.87 -2.20
C LYS A 63 4.46 -7.03 -2.13
N VAL A 64 4.71 -6.24 -3.17
CA VAL A 64 5.88 -5.36 -3.31
C VAL A 64 5.46 -3.92 -3.10
N ASN A 65 6.37 -3.07 -2.59
CA ASN A 65 6.14 -1.63 -2.42
C ASN A 65 4.92 -1.28 -1.54
N LYS A 66 4.73 -2.02 -0.45
CA LYS A 66 3.64 -1.82 0.54
C LYS A 66 3.57 -0.37 1.05
N GLU A 67 4.72 0.24 1.33
CA GLU A 67 4.78 1.62 1.82
C GLU A 67 4.33 2.65 0.78
N LEU A 68 4.66 2.41 -0.50
CA LEU A 68 4.23 3.25 -1.61
C LEU A 68 2.72 3.09 -1.87
N ALA A 69 2.20 1.86 -1.78
CA ALA A 69 0.77 1.62 -1.87
C ALA A 69 0.01 2.31 -0.73
N LEU A 70 0.53 2.27 0.50
CA LEU A 70 -0.04 3.02 1.63
C LEU A 70 -0.04 4.53 1.38
N LYS A 71 1.05 5.08 0.84
CA LYS A 71 1.11 6.50 0.46
C LYS A 71 0.04 6.87 -0.57
N LEU A 72 -0.14 6.06 -1.60
CA LEU A 72 -1.16 6.29 -2.64
C LEU A 72 -2.59 6.18 -2.09
N ILE A 73 -2.84 5.26 -1.15
CA ILE A 73 -4.14 5.13 -0.49
C ILE A 73 -4.42 6.33 0.42
N GLU A 74 -3.42 6.82 1.16
CA GLU A 74 -3.53 8.06 1.95
C GLU A 74 -3.87 9.25 1.05
N GLU A 75 -3.12 9.42 -0.05
CA GLU A 75 -3.31 10.50 -1.02
C GLU A 75 -4.67 10.42 -1.71
N GLU A 76 -5.10 9.24 -2.18
CA GLU A 76 -6.47 9.05 -2.73
C GLU A 76 -7.56 9.36 -1.69
N GLY A 77 -7.33 9.05 -0.42
CA GLY A 77 -8.26 9.38 0.66
C GLY A 77 -8.38 10.89 0.87
N GLU A 78 -7.26 11.60 0.90
CA GLU A 78 -7.19 13.06 1.00
C GLU A 78 -7.81 13.73 -0.24
N GLU A 79 -7.49 13.23 -1.43
CA GLU A 79 -8.07 13.67 -2.70
C GLU A 79 -9.57 13.45 -2.74
N GLN A 80 -10.10 12.33 -2.26
CA GLN A 80 -11.55 12.11 -2.18
C GLN A 80 -12.24 13.08 -1.21
N GLN A 81 -11.61 13.40 -0.08
CA GLN A 81 -12.11 14.40 0.85
C GLN A 81 -12.05 15.81 0.26
N ALA A 82 -10.99 16.13 -0.48
CA ALA A 82 -10.84 17.40 -1.19
C ALA A 82 -11.76 17.50 -2.41
N ALA A 83 -12.02 16.39 -3.12
CA ALA A 83 -12.86 16.30 -4.30
C ALA A 83 -14.35 16.50 -3.95
N ARG A 84 -14.77 16.05 -2.75
CA ARG A 84 -16.07 16.44 -2.18
C ARG A 84 -16.22 17.97 -2.03
N LYS A 85 -15.11 18.71 -1.87
CA LYS A 85 -15.08 20.18 -1.77
C LYS A 85 -14.80 20.88 -3.11
N ARG A 86 -14.15 20.22 -4.06
CA ARG A 86 -13.81 20.77 -5.39
C ARG A 86 -13.92 19.66 -6.43
N LYS A 87 -14.83 19.81 -7.41
CA LYS A 87 -14.92 18.93 -8.60
C LYS A 87 -13.61 18.99 -9.40
N GLN A 88 -12.60 18.22 -9.00
CA GLN A 88 -11.34 18.08 -9.71
C GLN A 88 -11.16 16.62 -10.12
N LYS A 89 -10.46 16.49 -11.23
CA LYS A 89 -10.52 15.38 -12.19
C LYS A 89 -10.09 14.06 -11.56
N ASN A 90 -10.86 13.01 -11.83
CA ASN A 90 -10.52 11.62 -11.55
C ASN A 90 -9.26 11.25 -12.36
N LEU A 91 -8.07 11.49 -11.81
CA LEU A 91 -6.90 10.77 -12.30
C LEU A 91 -7.10 9.29 -11.95
N PRO A 92 -6.77 8.36 -12.88
CA PRO A 92 -6.83 6.95 -12.58
C PRO A 92 -5.88 6.66 -11.42
N SER A 93 -6.44 6.06 -10.37
CA SER A 93 -5.71 5.50 -9.24
C SER A 93 -4.56 4.63 -9.75
N LEU A 94 -3.31 4.99 -9.43
CA LEU A 94 -2.13 4.22 -9.83
C LEU A 94 -2.16 2.78 -9.30
N LEU A 95 -2.90 2.54 -8.21
CA LEU A 95 -3.09 1.22 -7.63
C LEU A 95 -4.10 0.36 -8.42
N LYS A 96 -5.00 0.98 -9.18
CA LYS A 96 -6.05 0.30 -9.98
C LYS A 96 -5.73 0.24 -11.46
N ASP A 97 -4.70 0.97 -11.92
CA ASP A 97 -4.29 1.02 -13.31
C ASP A 97 -3.41 -0.19 -13.64
N ASP A 98 -3.88 -1.03 -14.58
CA ASP A 98 -3.20 -2.25 -15.02
C ASP A 98 -1.77 -2.00 -15.53
N ARG A 99 -1.48 -0.80 -16.05
CA ARG A 99 -0.14 -0.44 -16.54
C ARG A 99 0.91 -0.42 -15.44
N PHE A 100 0.51 -0.09 -14.21
CA PHE A 100 1.41 0.02 -13.06
C PHE A 100 1.39 -1.21 -12.16
N LYS A 101 0.56 -2.21 -12.48
CA LYS A 101 0.45 -3.47 -11.73
C LYS A 101 1.81 -4.17 -11.53
N VAL A 102 2.67 -4.10 -12.56
CA VAL A 102 4.03 -4.67 -12.53
C VAL A 102 4.88 -4.11 -11.38
N MET A 103 4.71 -2.83 -11.02
CA MET A 103 5.47 -2.17 -9.94
C MET A 103 5.15 -2.72 -8.53
N PHE A 104 4.05 -3.46 -8.41
CA PHE A 104 3.53 -3.97 -7.13
C PHE A 104 3.65 -5.49 -7.00
N GLU A 105 3.97 -6.19 -8.08
CA GLU A 105 4.13 -7.65 -8.13
C GLU A 105 5.59 -8.08 -8.22
N ASN A 106 6.40 -7.35 -9.00
CA ASN A 106 7.79 -7.72 -9.26
C ASN A 106 8.75 -7.17 -8.19
N PRO A 107 9.58 -8.02 -7.56
CA PRO A 107 10.52 -7.60 -6.50
C PRO A 107 11.61 -6.64 -7.00
N ASP A 108 11.93 -6.66 -8.30
CA ASP A 108 12.93 -5.76 -8.90
C ASP A 108 12.54 -4.27 -8.79
N PHE A 109 11.25 -3.98 -8.58
CA PHE A 109 10.77 -2.62 -8.36
C PHE A 109 10.74 -2.22 -6.88
N GLN A 110 11.23 -3.07 -5.97
CA GLN A 110 11.22 -2.77 -4.54
C GLN A 110 12.07 -1.53 -4.25
N VAL A 111 11.46 -0.56 -3.55
CA VAL A 111 12.13 0.68 -3.17
C VAL A 111 13.05 0.43 -1.97
N ASP A 112 14.36 0.55 -2.21
CA ASP A 112 15.38 0.43 -1.16
C ASP A 112 15.65 1.77 -0.47
N GLU A 113 15.12 1.93 0.74
CA GLU A 113 15.29 3.16 1.54
C GLU A 113 16.74 3.39 2.01
N GLN A 114 17.55 2.33 2.06
CA GLN A 114 18.96 2.41 2.47
C GLN A 114 19.86 2.93 1.35
N SER A 115 19.39 2.97 0.11
CA SER A 115 20.14 3.48 -1.02
C SER A 115 20.51 4.95 -0.82
N GLU A 116 21.73 5.32 -1.23
CA GLU A 116 22.23 6.70 -1.09
C GLU A 116 21.34 7.68 -1.86
N GLU A 117 20.86 7.28 -3.04
CA GLU A 117 19.97 8.07 -3.91
C GLU A 117 18.65 8.39 -3.24
N PHE A 118 18.00 7.40 -2.63
CA PHE A 118 16.75 7.60 -1.92
C PHE A 118 16.95 8.55 -0.73
N ARG A 119 18.01 8.35 0.06
CA ARG A 119 18.33 9.20 1.22
C ARG A 119 18.63 10.64 0.83
N LEU A 120 19.34 10.85 -0.28
CA LEU A 120 19.69 12.18 -0.80
C LEU A 120 18.48 12.94 -1.34
N LEU A 121 17.60 12.25 -2.07
CA LEU A 121 16.40 12.84 -2.66
C LEU A 121 15.35 13.18 -1.61
N ASN A 122 15.30 12.41 -0.52
CA ASN A 122 14.21 12.41 0.46
C ASN A 122 14.68 12.78 1.89
N PRO A 123 15.22 14.00 2.12
CA PRO A 123 15.74 14.42 3.42
C PRO A 123 14.68 14.51 4.55
N LEU A 124 13.40 14.66 4.19
CA LEU A 124 12.28 14.84 5.13
C LEU A 124 11.47 13.56 5.38
N VAL A 125 11.82 12.46 4.72
CA VAL A 125 10.92 11.31 4.62
C VAL A 125 11.03 10.40 5.84
N SER A 126 12.02 10.58 6.71
CA SER A 126 12.20 9.83 7.97
C SER A 126 10.93 9.78 8.84
N LYS A 127 10.42 10.93 9.27
CA LYS A 127 9.28 10.99 10.21
C LYS A 127 7.98 10.52 9.57
N ILE A 128 7.78 10.81 8.28
CA ILE A 128 6.57 10.42 7.54
C ILE A 128 6.62 8.92 7.21
N SER A 129 7.77 8.38 6.83
CA SER A 129 7.95 6.95 6.60
C SER A 129 7.85 6.15 7.89
N GLU A 130 8.38 6.65 9.02
CA GLU A 130 8.20 6.02 10.33
C GLU A 130 6.72 5.87 10.72
N LYS A 131 5.92 6.93 10.51
CA LYS A 131 4.46 6.87 10.72
C LYS A 131 3.82 5.81 9.83
N ARG A 132 4.20 5.75 8.54
CA ARG A 132 3.68 4.75 7.60
C ARG A 132 4.11 3.33 7.96
N LYS A 133 5.35 3.13 8.38
CA LYS A 133 5.88 1.85 8.87
C LYS A 133 5.12 1.35 10.10
N LYS A 134 4.82 2.24 11.05
CA LYS A 134 3.97 1.91 12.20
C LYS A 134 2.58 1.46 11.76
N LYS A 135 1.94 2.17 10.82
CA LYS A 135 0.65 1.75 10.25
C LYS A 135 0.73 0.40 9.52
N LEU A 136 1.81 0.16 8.77
CA LEU A 136 2.03 -1.10 8.06
C LEU A 136 2.16 -2.26 9.04
N LYS A 137 2.93 -2.10 10.12
CA LYS A 137 3.04 -3.10 11.20
C LYS A 137 1.68 -3.41 11.83
N LEU A 138 0.89 -2.37 12.13
CA LEU A 138 -0.45 -2.55 12.68
C LEU A 138 -1.37 -3.31 11.73
N LEU A 139 -1.33 -3.00 10.43
CA LEU A 139 -2.12 -3.73 9.42
C LEU A 139 -1.66 -5.17 9.26
N GLN A 140 -0.36 -5.43 9.33
CA GLN A 140 0.18 -6.79 9.25
C GLN A 140 -0.19 -7.61 10.50
N GLU A 141 -0.22 -6.99 11.68
CA GLU A 141 -0.70 -7.61 12.91
C GLU A 141 -2.20 -7.90 12.85
N GLN A 142 -2.99 -7.00 12.28
CA GLN A 142 -4.42 -7.24 12.04
C GLN A 142 -4.66 -8.37 11.02
N GLU A 143 -3.91 -8.40 9.93
CA GLU A 143 -4.01 -9.46 8.91
C GLU A 143 -3.57 -10.81 9.48
N ALA A 144 -2.55 -10.84 10.34
CA ALA A 144 -2.14 -12.05 11.05
C ALA A 144 -3.20 -12.51 12.07
N ARG A 145 -3.82 -11.58 12.81
CA ARG A 145 -4.93 -11.89 13.71
C ARG A 145 -6.16 -12.42 12.96
N GLU A 146 -6.48 -11.89 11.78
CA GLU A 146 -7.58 -12.43 10.97
C GLU A 146 -7.28 -13.84 10.44
N GLN A 147 -6.02 -14.15 10.11
CA GLN A 147 -5.61 -15.50 9.72
C GLN A 147 -5.64 -16.48 10.89
N GLU A 148 -5.35 -16.02 12.11
CA GLU A 148 -5.45 -16.82 13.34
C GLU A 148 -6.90 -16.92 13.88
N GLU A 149 -7.76 -15.94 13.60
CA GLU A 149 -9.18 -15.93 14.01
C GLU A 149 -10.06 -16.93 13.21
N GLU A 150 -9.54 -17.60 12.19
CA GLU A 150 -10.21 -18.77 11.60
C GLU A 150 -10.11 -20.04 12.49
N GLU A 151 -9.24 -20.07 13.52
CA GLU A 151 -9.05 -21.27 14.37
C GLU A 151 -9.49 -21.17 15.86
N GLU A 152 -9.83 -20.01 16.44
CA GLU A 152 -10.31 -19.98 17.84
C GLU A 152 -11.39 -18.92 18.20
N PRO A 153 -12.29 -19.23 19.16
CA PRO A 153 -13.36 -18.34 19.60
C PRO A 153 -12.87 -17.26 20.59
N GLU A 154 -13.21 -16.02 20.25
CA GLU A 154 -13.40 -14.79 21.04
C GLU A 154 -12.75 -14.64 22.43
N GLY A 155 -11.99 -13.55 22.60
CA GLY A 155 -12.01 -12.77 23.84
C GLY A 155 -10.64 -12.33 24.38
N LYS A 156 -10.09 -11.23 23.87
CA LYS A 156 -9.01 -10.49 24.55
C LYS A 156 -9.29 -8.97 24.52
N PRO A 157 -9.26 -8.28 25.68
CA PRO A 157 -9.43 -6.83 25.73
C PRO A 157 -8.20 -6.11 25.17
N SER A 158 -8.45 -5.04 24.42
CA SER A 158 -7.43 -4.16 23.84
C SER A 158 -6.70 -3.35 24.91
N ASP A 159 -5.39 -3.54 25.02
CA ASP A 159 -4.48 -2.66 25.76
C ASP A 159 -4.02 -1.53 24.82
N ALA A 160 -4.22 -0.29 25.22
CA ALA A 160 -3.92 0.91 24.43
C ALA A 160 -2.60 1.52 24.91
N GLU A 161 -1.51 1.12 24.24
CA GLU A 161 -0.17 1.63 24.47
C GLU A 161 0.02 3.07 23.93
N SER A 162 0.20 3.97 24.90
CA SER A 162 1.07 5.15 24.93
C SER A 162 1.29 5.99 23.66
N SER A 163 0.69 7.18 23.66
CA SER A 163 0.96 8.28 22.73
C SER A 163 2.01 9.23 23.34
N GLU A 164 3.27 9.07 22.94
CA GLU A 164 4.31 10.09 23.19
C GLU A 164 4.31 11.12 22.05
N SER A 165 3.80 12.32 22.38
CA SER A 165 3.82 13.51 21.51
C SER A 165 5.06 14.33 21.85
N SER A 166 6.12 14.21 21.06
CA SER A 166 7.28 15.12 21.10
C SER A 166 7.19 16.09 19.93
N ASP A 167 6.84 17.33 20.28
CA ASP A 167 6.78 18.50 19.42
C ASP A 167 8.18 19.14 19.34
N ASP A 168 8.81 19.10 18.16
CA ASP A 168 10.10 19.74 17.94
C ASP A 168 10.21 20.21 16.48
N GLU A 169 9.85 21.48 16.27
CA GLU A 169 9.70 22.14 14.96
C GLU A 169 11.04 22.33 14.18
N LYS A 170 12.18 21.88 14.73
CA LYS A 170 13.52 22.02 14.08
C LYS A 170 14.27 20.72 13.82
N GLY A 171 13.68 19.55 14.10
CA GLY A 171 14.39 18.27 14.00
C GLY A 171 14.88 17.87 12.59
N TRP A 172 14.29 18.41 11.52
CA TRP A 172 14.65 18.01 10.15
C TRP A 172 16.06 18.44 9.73
N VAL A 173 16.50 19.63 10.16
CA VAL A 173 17.85 20.14 9.84
C VAL A 173 18.92 19.27 10.52
N GLU A 174 18.63 18.85 11.75
CA GLU A 174 19.52 17.96 12.51
C GLU A 174 19.58 16.57 11.89
N GLU A 175 18.46 16.06 11.41
CA GLU A 175 18.36 14.77 10.74
C GLU A 175 19.13 14.74 9.43
N VAL A 176 18.98 15.76 8.59
CA VAL A 176 19.76 15.93 7.36
C VAL A 176 21.25 16.02 7.67
N ARG A 177 21.63 16.75 8.71
CA ARG A 177 23.04 16.87 9.14
C ARG A 177 23.60 15.53 9.63
N LYS A 178 22.80 14.74 10.36
CA LYS A 178 23.15 13.37 10.78
C LYS A 178 23.30 12.44 9.58
N GLN A 179 22.35 12.45 8.64
CA GLN A 179 22.40 11.63 7.43
C GLN A 179 23.63 11.94 6.58
N ARG A 180 23.94 13.23 6.36
CA ARG A 180 25.14 13.62 5.60
C ARG A 180 26.44 13.23 6.31
N LYS A 181 26.46 13.24 7.65
CA LYS A 181 27.59 12.76 8.44
C LYS A 181 27.75 11.24 8.32
N LEU A 182 26.65 10.48 8.32
CA LEU A 182 26.65 9.03 8.11
C LEU A 182 27.15 8.66 6.71
N LEU A 183 26.67 9.31 5.66
CA LEU A 183 27.16 9.09 4.29
C LEU A 183 28.67 9.33 4.18
N ARG A 184 29.17 10.41 4.80
CA ARG A 184 30.62 10.68 4.82
C ARG A 184 31.41 9.65 5.64
N GLN A 185 30.79 8.99 6.62
CA GLN A 185 31.42 7.90 7.37
C GLN A 185 31.41 6.60 6.55
N GLU A 186 30.28 6.25 5.95
CA GLU A 186 30.14 5.11 5.04
C GLU A 186 31.12 5.21 3.86
N GLU A 187 31.25 6.39 3.24
CA GLU A 187 32.20 6.64 2.15
C GLU A 187 33.67 6.45 2.60
N LYS A 188 34.00 6.87 3.83
CA LYS A 188 35.32 6.65 4.41
C LYS A 188 35.59 5.17 4.67
N VAL A 189 34.59 4.43 5.16
CA VAL A 189 34.72 2.98 5.41
C VAL A 189 34.87 2.25 4.09
N LYS A 190 34.02 2.50 3.08
CA LYS A 190 34.16 1.95 1.72
C LYS A 190 35.55 2.23 1.14
N ARG A 191 36.09 3.44 1.34
CA ARG A 191 37.45 3.76 0.88
C ARG A 191 38.52 2.95 1.61
N GLN A 192 38.36 2.71 2.91
CA GLN A 192 39.27 1.86 3.68
C GLN A 192 39.14 0.38 3.31
N GLU A 193 37.93 -0.10 3.01
CA GLU A 193 37.67 -1.45 2.54
C GLU A 193 38.33 -1.68 1.19
N ARG A 194 38.11 -0.79 0.20
CA ARG A 194 38.82 -0.84 -1.08
C ARG A 194 40.33 -0.86 -0.91
N PHE A 195 40.87 0.00 -0.02
CA PHE A 195 42.30 0.00 0.26
C PHE A 195 42.80 -1.30 0.89
N LYS A 196 42.00 -1.97 1.73
CA LYS A 196 42.32 -3.29 2.28
C LYS A 196 42.21 -4.39 1.23
N GLU A 197 41.21 -4.33 0.36
CA GLU A 197 41.03 -5.24 -0.78
C GLU A 197 42.21 -5.13 -1.74
N ASP A 198 42.61 -3.90 -2.10
CA ASP A 198 43.78 -3.62 -2.93
C ASP A 198 45.07 -4.16 -2.29
N GLN A 199 45.22 -4.07 -0.96
CA GLN A 199 46.33 -4.68 -0.24
C GLN A 199 46.28 -6.21 -0.19
N GLN A 200 45.08 -6.79 -0.18
CA GLN A 200 44.88 -8.25 -0.20
C GLN A 200 45.09 -8.83 -1.59
N THR A 201 44.76 -8.09 -2.65
CA THR A 201 45.11 -8.48 -4.01
C THR A 201 46.60 -8.34 -4.19
N LEU A 202 47.32 -9.47 -4.22
CA LEU A 202 48.76 -9.55 -4.55
C LEU A 202 49.04 -9.26 -6.04
N LEU A 203 48.27 -8.37 -6.66
CA LEU A 203 48.53 -7.93 -8.03
C LEU A 203 49.58 -6.83 -7.94
N GLU A 204 50.83 -7.21 -8.15
CA GLU A 204 51.92 -6.26 -8.34
C GLU A 204 51.54 -5.28 -9.47
N PRO A 205 51.82 -3.98 -9.32
CA PRO A 205 51.57 -3.02 -10.38
C PRO A 205 52.29 -3.48 -11.65
N GLN A 206 51.53 -3.82 -12.70
CA GLN A 206 52.10 -4.13 -14.00
C GLN A 206 52.69 -2.85 -14.58
N PHE A 207 53.99 -2.69 -14.43
CA PHE A 207 54.74 -1.71 -15.19
C PHE A 207 54.78 -2.19 -16.63
N PHE A 208 54.16 -1.43 -17.54
CA PHE A 208 54.34 -1.66 -18.97
C PHE A 208 55.79 -1.36 -19.31
N GLU A 209 56.56 -2.41 -19.62
CA GLU A 209 57.89 -2.26 -20.16
C GLU A 209 57.78 -1.67 -21.57
N ILE A 210 58.56 -0.62 -21.81
CA ILE A 210 58.68 -0.02 -23.13
C ILE A 210 59.30 -1.08 -24.04
N LYS A 211 58.63 -1.40 -25.15
CA LYS A 211 59.12 -2.42 -26.09
C LYS A 211 60.52 -2.05 -26.57
N GLU A 212 61.41 -3.05 -26.63
CA GLU A 212 62.80 -2.87 -27.09
C GLU A 212 62.80 -2.14 -28.45
N GLY A 213 63.30 -0.90 -28.47
CA GLY A 213 63.39 -0.06 -29.67
C GLY A 213 62.59 1.25 -29.63
N GLU A 214 61.69 1.46 -28.67
CA GLU A 214 61.01 2.75 -28.48
C GLU A 214 61.70 3.58 -27.38
N GLU A 215 62.37 4.67 -27.73
CA GLU A 215 62.98 5.56 -26.73
C GLU A 215 61.93 6.45 -26.07
N PHE A 216 61.78 6.36 -24.74
CA PHE A 216 60.90 7.22 -23.96
C PHE A 216 61.43 8.65 -23.92
N ARG A 217 60.94 9.49 -24.85
CA ARG A 217 61.25 10.94 -24.89
C ARG A 217 60.57 11.61 -23.69
N SER A 218 61.33 11.80 -22.62
CA SER A 218 60.81 12.38 -21.38
C SER A 218 60.34 13.83 -21.61
N PHE A 219 59.40 14.30 -20.79
CA PHE A 219 58.93 15.70 -20.79
C PHE A 219 60.03 16.74 -20.50
N LYS A 220 61.26 16.32 -20.14
CA LYS A 220 62.41 17.22 -20.03
C LYS A 220 62.99 17.58 -21.40
N ASP A 221 62.83 16.73 -22.41
CA ASP A 221 63.35 16.95 -23.76
C ASP A 221 62.50 17.97 -24.55
N SER A 222 61.19 18.05 -24.27
CA SER A 222 60.32 19.10 -24.82
C SER A 222 60.63 20.49 -24.24
N ALA A 223 60.98 20.58 -22.96
CA ALA A 223 61.33 21.84 -22.29
C ALA A 223 62.66 22.43 -22.80
N LYS A 224 63.60 21.59 -23.22
CA LYS A 224 64.88 22.03 -23.81
C LYS A 224 64.71 22.60 -25.22
N LYS A 225 63.77 22.05 -26.01
CA LYS A 225 63.45 22.56 -27.35
C LYS A 225 62.78 23.94 -27.34
N GLN A 226 61.94 24.24 -26.34
CA GLN A 226 61.31 25.57 -26.23
C GLN A 226 62.30 26.67 -25.83
N LYS A 227 63.37 26.35 -25.09
CA LYS A 227 64.43 27.32 -24.73
C LYS A 227 65.40 27.64 -25.87
N LEU A 228 65.46 26.82 -26.91
CA LEU A 228 66.36 27.03 -28.05
C LEU A 228 65.70 27.83 -29.20
N MET A 229 64.40 28.12 -29.11
CA MET A 229 63.58 28.78 -30.13
C MET A 229 63.16 30.22 -29.72
N LYS A 230 63.86 30.81 -28.76
CA LYS A 230 63.74 32.22 -28.35
C LYS A 230 65.11 32.87 -28.46
#